data_AF-A0A811MZL1-F1
#
_entry.id   AF-A0A811MZL1-F1
#
_cell.length_a   1.000
_cell.length_b   1.000
_cell.length_c   1.000
_cell.angle_alpha   90.00
_cell.angle_beta   90.00
_cell.angle_gamma   90.00
#
_symmetry.space_group_name_H-M   'P 1'
#
loop_
_entity.id
_entity.type
_entity.pdbx_description
1 polymer ?
#
loop_
_entity_poly.entity_id
_entity_poly.type
_entity_poly.pdbx_seq_one_letter_code
_entity_poly.pdbx_strand_id
1 'polypeptide(L)' 'MQSGGPFFQVELGRLDGLNSTAGSVPGQLPEPNQTMDQLLAVFKAHGLNMSDLVALSGVRSV' A
#
# COMPACT_ATOMS: atom_id res chain seq x y z
N MET A 1 -0.85 18.04 14.97
CA MET A 1 0.51 18.31 14.48
C MET A 1 0.74 17.45 13.26
N GLN A 2 1.20 18.03 12.16
CA GLN A 2 1.46 17.31 10.90
C GLN A 2 2.83 16.64 11.01
N SER A 3 2.96 15.37 10.61
CA SER A 3 4.10 14.49 10.89
C SER A 3 5.42 14.86 10.18
N GLY A 4 5.61 16.11 9.75
CA GLY A 4 6.86 16.60 9.13
C GLY A 4 7.24 15.96 7.79
N GLY A 5 6.34 15.15 7.21
CA GLY A 5 6.59 14.41 5.97
C GLY A 5 6.63 15.29 4.71
N PRO A 6 7.11 14.73 3.58
CA PRO A 6 7.20 15.44 2.31
C PRO A 6 5.81 15.84 1.79
N PHE A 7 5.74 17.00 1.14
CA PHE A 7 4.55 17.44 0.43
C PHE A 7 4.44 16.71 -0.91
N PHE A 8 3.25 16.22 -1.23
CA PHE A 8 2.91 15.71 -2.56
C PHE A 8 1.55 16.26 -2.98
N GLN A 9 1.42 16.56 -4.26
CA GLN A 9 0.16 17.03 -4.84
C GLN A 9 -0.82 15.85 -4.93
N VAL A 10 -2.02 16.02 -4.37
CA VAL A 10 -3.06 14.97 -4.38
C VAL A 10 -3.96 15.19 -5.59
N GLU A 11 -4.07 14.16 -6.43
CA GLU A 11 -5.06 14.13 -7.52
C GLU A 11 -6.47 13.98 -6.94
N LEU A 12 -7.42 14.78 -7.43
CA LEU A 12 -8.81 14.82 -6.95
C LEU A 12 -9.76 14.18 -7.97
N GLY A 13 -10.97 13.80 -7.51
CA GLY A 13 -12.02 13.28 -8.38
C GLY A 13 -12.25 11.77 -8.32
N ARG A 14 -11.65 11.06 -7.35
CA ARG A 14 -11.99 9.65 -7.10
C ARG A 14 -13.43 9.53 -6.62
N LEU A 15 -14.16 8.57 -7.19
CA LEU A 15 -15.53 8.23 -6.81
C LEU A 15 -15.53 7.19 -5.69
N ASP A 16 -16.60 7.19 -4.88
CA ASP A 16 -16.79 6.21 -3.82
C ASP A 16 -17.20 4.85 -4.38
N GLY A 17 -16.65 3.78 -3.81
CA GLY A 17 -17.04 2.41 -4.15
C GLY A 17 -18.44 2.08 -3.64
N LEU A 18 -19.28 1.50 -4.49
CA LEU A 18 -20.68 1.18 -4.14
C LEU A 18 -20.82 -0.10 -3.30
N ASN A 19 -19.81 -0.98 -3.31
CA ASN A 19 -19.82 -2.26 -2.62
C ASN A 19 -18.46 -2.52 -1.95
N SER A 20 -18.49 -3.05 -0.73
CA SER A 20 -17.32 -3.51 0.02
C SER A 20 -17.46 -5.00 0.30
N THR A 21 -16.53 -5.81 -0.22
CA THR A 21 -16.59 -7.28 -0.07
C THR A 21 -15.36 -7.77 0.70
N ALA A 22 -15.58 -8.37 1.87
CA ALA A 22 -14.50 -8.89 2.71
C ALA A 22 -13.66 -9.96 1.98
N GLY A 23 -14.28 -10.76 1.11
CA GLY A 23 -13.59 -11.77 0.29
C GLY A 23 -12.65 -11.21 -0.76
N SER A 24 -12.66 -9.90 -1.03
CA SER A 24 -11.73 -9.25 -1.96
C SER A 24 -10.41 -8.87 -1.28
N VAL A 25 -10.35 -8.84 0.04
CA VAL A 25 -9.18 -8.40 0.82
C VAL A 25 -8.06 -9.45 0.91
N PRO A 26 -8.34 -10.76 1.08
CA PRO A 26 -7.29 -11.77 1.22
C PRO A 26 -6.35 -11.79 0.01
N GLY A 27 -5.05 -11.73 0.26
CA GLY A 27 -4.01 -11.72 -0.78
C GLY A 27 -3.77 -10.36 -1.45
N GLN A 28 -4.59 -9.34 -1.17
CA GLN A 28 -4.33 -7.96 -1.60
C GLN A 28 -3.58 -7.14 -0.55
N LEU A 29 -3.64 -7.56 0.71
CA LEU A 29 -2.93 -6.91 1.80
C LEU A 29 -1.73 -7.75 2.25
N PRO A 30 -0.57 -7.10 2.49
CA PRO A 30 0.57 -7.77 3.06
C PRO A 30 0.29 -8.14 4.53
N GLU A 31 0.49 -9.41 4.88
CA GLU A 31 0.40 -9.88 6.26
C GLU A 31 1.75 -9.75 6.99
N PRO A 32 1.76 -9.52 8.31
CA PRO A 32 2.99 -9.30 9.08
C PRO A 32 3.95 -10.50 9.09
N ASN A 33 3.46 -11.70 8.75
CA ASN A 33 4.24 -12.94 8.76
C ASN A 33 4.74 -13.36 7.36
N GLN A 34 4.55 -12.53 6.33
CA GLN A 34 4.94 -12.85 4.96
C GLN A 34 6.44 -12.63 4.71
N THR A 35 7.00 -13.45 3.81
CA THR A 35 8.39 -13.31 3.37
C THR A 35 8.56 -12.16 2.37
N MET A 36 9.80 -11.72 2.15
CA MET A 36 10.10 -10.63 1.20
C MET A 36 9.58 -10.93 -0.22
N ASP A 37 9.69 -12.17 -0.69
CA ASP A 37 9.18 -12.57 -2.02
C ASP A 37 7.65 -12.49 -2.11
N GLN A 38 6.95 -12.83 -1.02
CA GLN A 38 5.49 -12.73 -0.94
C GLN A 38 5.03 -11.27 -0.91
N LEU A 39 5.72 -10.41 -0.14
CA LEU A 39 5.46 -8.98 -0.12
C LEU A 39 5.69 -8.36 -1.51
N LEU A 40 6.80 -8.71 -2.17
CA LEU A 40 7.11 -8.24 -3.52
C LEU A 40 6.05 -8.71 -4.53
N ALA A 41 5.51 -9.93 -4.39
CA ALA A 41 4.44 -10.42 -5.25
C ALA A 41 3.15 -9.60 -5.11
N VAL A 42 2.76 -9.24 -3.87
CA VAL A 42 1.60 -8.37 -3.61
C VAL A 42 1.83 -6.98 -4.21
N PHE A 43 2.99 -6.37 -3.99
CA PHE A 43 3.32 -5.05 -4.55
C PHE A 43 3.32 -5.05 -6.08
N LYS A 44 3.89 -6.10 -6.70
CA LYS A 44 3.88 -6.27 -8.16
C LYS A 44 2.46 -6.43 -8.72
N ALA A 45 1.55 -7.08 -7.99
CA ALA A 45 0.15 -7.18 -8.41
C ALA A 45 -0.55 -5.81 -8.49
N HIS A 46 -0.05 -4.83 -7.73
CA HIS A 46 -0.50 -3.43 -7.77
C HIS A 46 0.36 -2.52 -8.65
N GLY A 47 1.26 -3.08 -9.46
CA GLY A 47 2.14 -2.31 -10.35
C GLY A 47 3.31 -1.62 -9.65
N LEU A 48 3.56 -1.94 -8.38
CA LEU A 48 4.67 -1.39 -7.58
C LEU A 48 5.89 -2.31 -7.65
N ASN A 49 7.09 -1.71 -7.54
CA ASN A 49 8.36 -2.42 -7.60
C ASN A 49 9.04 -2.55 -6.22
N MET A 50 10.23 -3.14 -6.19
CA MET A 50 11.00 -3.35 -4.96
C MET A 50 11.39 -2.05 -4.24
N SER A 51 11.70 -0.99 -4.99
CA SER A 51 12.02 0.33 -4.42
C SER A 51 10.80 0.94 -3.75
N ASP A 52 9.61 0.78 -4.35
CA ASP A 52 8.35 1.24 -3.77
C ASP A 52 8.02 0.48 -2.47
N LEU A 53 8.31 -0.83 -2.44
CA LEU A 53 8.16 -1.64 -1.23
C LEU A 53 9.04 -1.10 -0.09
N VAL A 54 10.31 -0.82 -0.37
CA VAL A 54 11.23 -0.27 0.64
C VAL A 54 10.77 1.12 1.08
N ALA A 55 10.43 2.02 0.14
CA ALA A 55 9.96 3.36 0.44
C ALA A 55 8.68 3.37 1.30
N LEU A 56 7.69 2.53 0.96
CA LEU A 56 6.40 2.47 1.67
C LEU A 56 6.48 1.70 2.99
N SER A 57 7.44 0.78 3.15
CA SER A 57 7.71 0.12 4.43
C SER A 57 8.19 1.08 5.53
N GLY A 58 8.79 2.22 5.13
CA GLY A 58 9.22 3.30 6.03
C GLY A 58 8.08 4.02 6.77
N VAL A 59 6.83 3.84 6.36
CA VAL A 59 5.66 4.37 7.10
C VAL A 59 5.53 3.77 8.50
N ARG A 60 6.20 2.64 8.80
CA ARG A 60 6.21 2.06 10.15
C ARG A 60 7.02 2.87 11.17
N SER A 61 7.86 3.82 10.75
CA SER A 61 8.74 4.58 11.66
C SER A 61 8.24 5.97 12.05
N VAL A 62 6.96 6.30 11.79
CA VAL A 62 6.34 7.61 12.14
C VAL A 62 5.40 7.54 13.33
#